data_AF-A0A9X0I6U0-F1
#
_entry.id   AF-A0A9X0I6U0-F1
#
_cell.length_a   1.000
_cell.length_b   1.000
_cell.length_c   1.000
_cell.angle_alpha   90.00
_cell.angle_beta   90.00
_cell.angle_gamma   90.00
#
_symmetry.space_group_name_H-M   'P 1'
#
loop_
_entity.id
_entity.type
_entity.pdbx_description
1 polymer ?
#
loop_
_entity_poly.entity_id
_entity_poly.type
_entity_poly.pdbx_seq_one_letter_code
_entity_poly.pdbx_strand_id
1 'polypeptide(L)'
;MGRSAAFFDLDKTVIAKSSALAFGRPFYRDGLITRRDVVKSAYAQLMFRLGGTDEQTMARTRDYLAALCKGWQVEQVRQIVAETLHELINPYVYAEAAALIEEHQAAGRDVVLVSASGEEMVRPIGVLLGVTDVIATRMAVVDGRYSGEVEFYAAGPSKVEAVRELAAERGYDLDDSYAYSDSYSDRPLLECVGHPTVVNPDRQLRRLAVENAWPVLEFRHPIPLGRRLRERPAVPVAAAAIGVGVGVAIGIAWYGRHRRTRASTTPA
;
A
#
# COMPACT_ATOMS: atom_id res chain seq x y z
N MET A 1 -1.29 -2.61 -26.42
CA MET A 1 -0.83 -1.96 -25.19
C MET A 1 -1.38 -2.77 -24.03
N GLY A 2 -0.52 -3.14 -23.08
CA GLY A 2 -0.95 -3.85 -21.87
C GLY A 2 -1.85 -2.96 -21.02
N ARG A 3 -2.57 -3.56 -20.06
CA ARG A 3 -3.29 -2.78 -19.03
C ARG A 3 -2.26 -2.15 -18.09
N SER A 4 -2.57 -1.05 -17.42
CA SER A 4 -1.70 -0.55 -16.34
C SER A 4 -2.34 -0.76 -14.97
N ALA A 5 -1.50 -0.84 -13.95
CA ALA A 5 -1.91 -0.98 -12.55
C ALA A 5 -1.23 0.10 -11.69
N ALA A 6 -1.81 0.35 -10.51
CA ALA A 6 -1.23 1.21 -9.50
C ALA A 6 -0.99 0.43 -8.22
N PHE A 7 0.28 0.34 -7.83
CA PHE A 7 0.75 -0.38 -6.65
C PHE A 7 0.96 0.60 -5.49
N PHE A 8 0.32 0.35 -4.36
CA PHE A 8 0.41 1.21 -3.19
C PHE A 8 0.98 0.44 -2.02
N ASP A 9 2.06 0.94 -1.43
CA ASP A 9 2.38 0.56 -0.06
C ASP A 9 1.27 1.02 0.89
N LEU A 10 1.10 0.33 2.02
CA LEU A 10 0.01 0.59 2.94
C LEU A 10 0.42 1.52 4.09
N ASP A 11 1.41 1.08 4.87
CA ASP A 11 1.75 1.70 6.15
C ASP A 11 2.44 3.03 5.89
N LYS A 12 1.96 4.12 6.49
CA LYS A 12 2.44 5.51 6.29
C LYS A 12 2.31 6.07 4.87
N THR A 13 1.97 5.24 3.89
CA THR A 13 1.65 5.64 2.52
C THR A 13 0.14 5.90 2.35
N VAL A 14 -0.71 4.89 2.57
CA VAL A 14 -2.18 5.03 2.49
C VAL A 14 -2.78 5.34 3.86
N ILE A 15 -2.24 4.74 4.92
CA ILE A 15 -2.67 4.95 6.31
C ILE A 15 -1.59 5.73 7.06
N ALA A 16 -1.94 6.76 7.81
CA ALA A 16 -1.01 7.59 8.58
C ALA A 16 -0.30 6.86 9.76
N LYS A 17 -0.55 5.57 9.96
CA LYS A 17 0.01 4.73 11.03
C LYS A 17 0.47 3.40 10.47
N SER A 18 1.39 2.75 11.18
CA SER A 18 1.70 1.35 10.91
C SER A 18 0.54 0.47 11.37
N SER A 19 0.03 -0.37 10.45
CA SER A 19 -1.02 -1.35 10.70
C SER A 19 -0.60 -2.34 11.79
N ALA A 20 0.62 -2.88 11.72
CA ALA A 20 1.14 -3.82 12.72
C ALA A 20 1.13 -3.22 14.14
N LEU A 21 1.42 -1.92 14.28
CA LEU A 21 1.35 -1.23 15.58
C LEU A 21 -0.06 -0.92 16.02
N ALA A 22 -0.96 -0.61 15.09
CA ALA A 22 -2.35 -0.32 15.40
C ALA A 22 -3.03 -1.55 16.06
N PHE A 23 -2.78 -2.74 15.52
CA PHE A 23 -3.39 -3.99 16.01
C PHE A 23 -2.72 -4.60 17.26
N GLY A 24 -1.54 -4.11 17.67
CA GLY A 24 -0.84 -4.63 18.85
C GLY A 24 -1.62 -4.47 20.16
N ARG A 25 -2.37 -3.37 20.34
CA ARG A 25 -3.20 -3.14 21.54
C ARG A 25 -4.42 -4.06 21.60
N PRO A 26 -5.22 -4.22 20.53
CA PRO A 26 -6.27 -5.24 20.48
C PRO A 26 -5.76 -6.66 20.77
N PHE A 27 -4.68 -7.09 20.11
CA PHE A 27 -4.13 -8.43 20.34
C PHE A 27 -3.66 -8.65 21.79
N TYR A 28 -3.14 -7.61 22.45
CA TYR A 28 -2.84 -7.68 23.89
C TYR A 28 -4.11 -7.75 24.75
N ARG A 29 -5.14 -6.95 24.45
CA ARG A 29 -6.42 -6.94 25.18
C ARG A 29 -7.12 -8.30 25.12
N ASP A 30 -7.08 -8.93 23.95
CA ASP A 30 -7.82 -10.16 23.67
C ASP A 30 -6.96 -11.42 23.88
N GLY A 31 -5.81 -11.26 24.55
CA GLY A 31 -5.01 -12.36 25.11
C GLY A 31 -4.04 -13.06 24.14
N LEU A 32 -3.91 -12.58 22.90
CA LEU A 32 -2.97 -13.14 21.91
C LEU A 32 -1.52 -12.74 22.20
N ILE A 33 -1.29 -11.53 22.72
CA ILE A 33 0.04 -11.02 23.06
C ILE A 33 0.14 -10.87 24.58
N THR A 34 1.19 -11.41 25.19
CA THR A 34 1.44 -11.22 26.63
C THR A 34 2.22 -9.92 26.90
N ARG A 35 2.28 -9.48 28.16
CA ARG A 35 3.12 -8.32 28.54
C ARG A 35 4.60 -8.52 28.16
N ARG A 36 5.10 -9.76 28.20
CA ARG A 36 6.47 -10.08 27.80
C ARG A 36 6.66 -9.91 26.29
N ASP A 37 5.68 -10.30 25.50
CA ASP A 37 5.72 -10.17 24.04
C ASP A 37 5.63 -8.71 23.61
N VAL A 38 4.85 -7.88 24.30
CA VAL A 38 4.83 -6.41 24.08
C VAL A 38 6.21 -5.81 24.34
N VAL A 39 6.84 -6.14 25.47
CA VAL A 39 8.18 -5.62 25.82
C VAL A 39 9.23 -6.08 24.81
N LYS A 40 9.23 -7.36 24.44
CA LYS A 40 10.17 -7.88 23.44
C LYS A 40 9.90 -7.31 22.03
N SER A 41 8.65 -7.08 21.65
CA SER A 41 8.29 -6.46 20.35
C SER A 41 8.70 -4.99 20.31
N ALA A 42 8.52 -4.26 21.41
CA ALA A 42 9.02 -2.89 21.55
C ALA A 42 10.55 -2.85 21.45
N TYR A 43 11.24 -3.83 22.03
CA TYR A 43 12.69 -3.99 21.89
C TYR A 43 13.10 -4.32 20.45
N ALA A 44 12.45 -5.28 19.80
CA ALA A 44 12.71 -5.62 18.39
C ALA A 44 12.47 -4.42 17.47
N GLN A 45 11.43 -3.63 17.73
CA GLN A 45 11.16 -2.43 16.95
C GLN A 45 12.15 -1.29 17.23
N LEU A 46 12.61 -1.14 18.48
CA LEU A 46 13.71 -0.24 18.81
C LEU A 46 14.99 -0.66 18.06
N MET A 47 15.30 -1.96 18.04
CA MET A 47 16.42 -2.50 17.30
C MET A 47 16.28 -2.33 15.78
N PHE A 48 15.08 -2.45 15.22
CA PHE A 48 14.81 -2.16 13.80
C PHE A 48 15.06 -0.69 13.46
N ARG A 49 14.62 0.25 14.32
CA ARG A 49 14.91 1.68 14.14
C ARG A 49 16.39 2.01 14.27
N LEU A 50 17.14 1.24 15.06
CA LEU A 50 18.57 1.44 15.29
C LEU A 50 19.46 0.69 14.29
N GLY A 51 18.99 -0.42 13.72
CA GLY A 51 19.74 -1.37 12.90
C GLY A 51 19.63 -1.15 11.38
N GLY A 52 18.87 -0.15 10.94
CA GLY A 52 18.70 0.19 9.53
C GLY A 52 17.87 -0.83 8.73
N THR A 53 17.58 -0.49 7.49
CA THR A 53 16.77 -1.29 6.54
C THR A 53 17.58 -2.40 5.87
N ASP A 54 18.56 -2.98 6.56
CA ASP A 54 19.37 -4.06 6.02
C ASP A 54 18.57 -5.36 5.93
N GLU A 55 18.81 -6.14 4.88
CA GLU A 55 18.04 -7.34 4.55
C GLU A 55 18.11 -8.39 5.67
N GLN A 56 19.28 -8.51 6.32
CA GLN A 56 19.46 -9.40 7.47
C GLN A 56 18.64 -8.96 8.70
N THR A 57 18.54 -7.65 8.94
CA THR A 57 17.73 -7.10 10.03
C THR A 57 16.25 -7.32 9.76
N MET A 58 15.81 -7.17 8.51
CA MET A 58 14.44 -7.46 8.10
C MET A 58 14.09 -8.94 8.24
N ALA A 59 14.97 -9.85 7.79
CA ALA A 59 14.77 -11.29 7.93
C ALA A 59 14.67 -11.72 9.40
N ARG A 60 15.56 -11.24 10.28
CA ARG A 60 15.48 -11.51 11.72
C ARG A 60 14.19 -10.98 12.36
N THR A 61 13.78 -9.77 11.96
CA THR A 61 12.53 -9.16 12.46
C THR A 61 11.32 -9.99 12.02
N ARG A 62 11.29 -10.43 10.76
CA ARG A 62 10.27 -11.33 10.22
C ARG A 62 10.19 -12.63 11.03
N ASP A 63 11.31 -13.34 11.17
CA ASP A 63 11.34 -14.65 11.84
C ASP A 63 10.94 -14.54 13.31
N TYR A 64 11.34 -13.45 13.96
CA TYR A 64 10.93 -13.15 15.34
C TYR A 64 9.41 -12.90 15.45
N LEU A 65 8.83 -12.08 14.57
CA LEU A 65 7.39 -11.82 14.55
C LEU A 65 6.60 -13.08 14.22
N ALA A 66 7.10 -13.89 13.29
CA ALA A 66 6.53 -15.18 12.95
C ALA A 66 6.47 -16.12 14.15
N ALA A 67 7.59 -16.23 14.89
CA ALA A 67 7.67 -17.05 16.10
C ALA A 67 6.73 -16.56 17.23
N LEU A 68 6.51 -15.25 17.37
CA LEU A 68 5.56 -14.70 18.34
C LEU A 68 4.11 -15.13 18.08
N CYS A 69 3.73 -15.22 16.81
CA CYS A 69 2.38 -15.58 16.40
C CYS A 69 2.13 -17.10 16.43
N LYS A 70 3.16 -17.92 16.71
CA LYS A 70 3.06 -19.39 16.69
C LYS A 70 1.95 -19.89 17.62
N GLY A 71 1.06 -20.71 17.07
CA GLY A 71 -0.04 -21.34 17.79
C GLY A 71 -1.30 -20.48 17.93
N TRP A 72 -1.28 -19.20 17.51
CA TRP A 72 -2.48 -18.38 17.47
C TRP A 72 -3.51 -18.98 16.51
N GLN A 73 -4.79 -18.92 16.90
CA GLN A 73 -5.88 -19.33 16.02
C GLN A 73 -6.09 -18.25 14.96
N VAL A 74 -6.01 -18.63 13.69
CA VAL A 74 -6.16 -17.69 12.57
C VAL A 74 -7.53 -17.00 12.63
N GLU A 75 -8.56 -17.74 13.00
CA GLU A 75 -9.92 -17.19 13.10
C GLU A 75 -10.05 -16.15 14.23
N GLN A 76 -9.38 -16.36 15.35
CA GLN A 76 -9.34 -15.38 16.43
C GLN A 76 -8.66 -14.07 15.97
N VAL A 77 -7.58 -14.18 15.20
CA VAL A 77 -6.90 -13.00 14.63
C VAL A 77 -7.83 -12.25 13.68
N ARG A 78 -8.49 -12.96 12.77
CA ARG A 78 -9.47 -12.37 11.83
C ARG A 78 -10.61 -11.68 12.56
N GLN A 79 -11.14 -12.30 13.62
CA GLN A 79 -12.20 -11.72 14.43
C GLN A 79 -11.74 -10.41 15.09
N ILE A 80 -10.58 -10.40 15.76
CA ILE A 80 -10.05 -9.20 16.41
C ILE A 80 -9.79 -8.09 15.39
N VAL A 81 -9.23 -8.44 14.22
CA VAL A 81 -9.03 -7.47 13.14
C VAL A 81 -10.37 -6.90 12.69
N ALA A 82 -11.37 -7.72 12.39
CA ALA A 82 -12.68 -7.27 11.93
C ALA A 82 -13.38 -6.36 12.95
N GLU A 83 -13.33 -6.71 14.23
CA GLU A 83 -13.92 -5.92 15.32
C GLU A 83 -13.23 -4.57 15.52
N THR A 84 -11.91 -4.50 15.29
CA THR A 84 -11.11 -3.29 15.56
C THR A 84 -10.80 -2.46 14.32
N LEU A 85 -11.11 -2.96 13.11
CA LEU A 85 -10.83 -2.31 11.83
C LEU A 85 -11.43 -0.90 11.75
N HIS A 86 -12.71 -0.76 12.13
CA HIS A 86 -13.41 0.52 12.07
C HIS A 86 -12.90 1.54 13.10
N GLU A 87 -12.36 1.09 14.23
CA GLU A 87 -11.81 1.98 15.26
C GLU A 87 -10.39 2.42 14.92
N LEU A 88 -9.60 1.51 14.34
CA LEU A 88 -8.16 1.69 14.16
C LEU A 88 -7.74 2.19 12.80
N ILE A 89 -8.49 1.89 11.74
CA ILE A 89 -8.08 2.22 10.37
C ILE A 89 -8.93 3.35 9.81
N ASN A 90 -10.24 3.32 10.10
CA ASN A 90 -11.20 4.29 9.57
C ASN A 90 -10.71 5.73 9.71
N PRO A 91 -10.24 6.24 10.87
CA PRO A 91 -9.84 7.65 11.02
C PRO A 91 -8.44 8.00 10.51
N TYR A 92 -7.67 7.07 9.93
CA TYR A 92 -6.25 7.27 9.62
C TYR A 92 -5.88 7.09 8.15
N VAL A 93 -6.82 6.90 7.23
CA VAL A 93 -6.51 6.93 5.79
C VAL A 93 -6.30 8.36 5.32
N TYR A 94 -5.22 8.61 4.58
CA TYR A 94 -4.99 9.93 3.97
C TYR A 94 -6.05 10.20 2.91
N ALA A 95 -6.72 11.35 3.03
CA ALA A 95 -7.70 11.83 2.05
C ALA A 95 -7.11 11.91 0.63
N GLU A 96 -5.83 12.26 0.57
CA GLU A 96 -5.03 12.34 -0.65
C GLU A 96 -4.79 10.96 -1.26
N ALA A 97 -4.45 9.95 -0.44
CA ALA A 97 -4.29 8.57 -0.91
C ALA A 97 -5.61 8.01 -1.45
N ALA A 98 -6.72 8.24 -0.74
CA ALA A 98 -8.05 7.82 -1.21
C ALA A 98 -8.43 8.46 -2.55
N ALA A 99 -8.19 9.77 -2.70
CA ALA A 99 -8.44 10.46 -3.96
C ALA A 99 -7.58 9.92 -5.12
N LEU A 100 -6.32 9.57 -4.84
CA LEU A 100 -5.40 9.02 -5.83
C LEU A 100 -5.79 7.60 -6.26
N ILE A 101 -6.27 6.78 -5.32
CA ILE A 101 -6.86 5.46 -5.63
C ILE A 101 -8.07 5.63 -6.56
N GLU A 102 -8.97 6.56 -6.24
CA GLU A 102 -10.16 6.85 -7.07
C GLU A 102 -9.77 7.34 -8.47
N GLU A 103 -8.73 8.16 -8.59
CA GLU A 103 -8.21 8.63 -9.89
C GLU A 103 -7.72 7.47 -10.76
N HIS A 104 -6.94 6.54 -10.19
CA HIS A 104 -6.47 5.35 -10.93
C HIS A 104 -7.62 4.45 -11.37
N GLN A 105 -8.59 4.24 -10.48
CA GLN A 105 -9.80 3.47 -10.80
C GLN A 105 -10.62 4.14 -11.92
N ALA A 106 -10.77 5.47 -11.88
CA ALA A 106 -11.46 6.23 -12.92
C ALA A 106 -10.71 6.19 -14.26
N ALA A 107 -9.38 6.05 -14.24
CA ALA A 107 -8.55 5.82 -15.41
C ALA A 107 -8.59 4.36 -15.92
N GLY A 108 -9.38 3.49 -15.30
CA GLY A 108 -9.52 2.08 -15.68
C GLY A 108 -8.35 1.19 -15.27
N ARG A 109 -7.52 1.64 -14.31
CA ARG A 109 -6.39 0.87 -13.77
C ARG A 109 -6.84 0.04 -12.59
N ASP A 110 -6.26 -1.14 -12.47
CA ASP A 110 -6.38 -1.93 -11.26
C ASP A 110 -5.50 -1.33 -10.15
N VAL A 111 -6.02 -1.32 -8.93
CA VAL A 111 -5.30 -0.82 -7.77
C VAL A 111 -4.94 -2.01 -6.88
N VAL A 112 -3.66 -2.12 -6.52
CA VAL A 112 -3.14 -3.23 -5.72
C VAL A 112 -2.42 -2.68 -4.49
N LEU A 113 -2.82 -3.11 -3.30
CA LEU A 113 -2.02 -2.84 -2.10
C LEU A 113 -0.86 -3.83 -2.01
N VAL A 114 0.33 -3.36 -1.66
CA VAL A 114 1.52 -4.19 -1.55
C VAL A 114 2.21 -3.88 -0.22
N SER A 115 2.09 -4.75 0.78
CA SER A 115 2.50 -4.44 2.15
C SER A 115 3.21 -5.61 2.84
N ALA A 116 4.25 -5.32 3.62
CA ALA A 116 4.93 -6.31 4.45
C ALA A 116 4.09 -6.79 5.64
N SER A 117 2.98 -6.12 5.96
CA SER A 117 2.05 -6.53 7.02
C SER A 117 1.31 -7.84 6.66
N GLY A 118 0.84 -8.53 7.70
CA GLY A 118 0.12 -9.80 7.55
C GLY A 118 -1.19 -9.67 6.78
N GLU A 119 -1.48 -10.67 5.94
CA GLU A 119 -2.65 -10.71 5.05
C GLU A 119 -3.98 -10.51 5.79
N GLU A 120 -4.14 -11.10 6.99
CA GLU A 120 -5.36 -10.94 7.79
C GLU A 120 -5.65 -9.48 8.16
N MET A 121 -4.63 -8.62 8.22
CA MET A 121 -4.79 -7.18 8.48
C MET A 121 -4.98 -6.39 7.18
N VAL A 122 -4.19 -6.69 6.14
CA VAL A 122 -4.17 -5.89 4.91
C VAL A 122 -5.40 -6.14 4.03
N ARG A 123 -5.87 -7.39 3.93
CA ARG A 123 -7.00 -7.75 3.07
C ARG A 123 -8.30 -7.02 3.46
N PRO A 124 -8.72 -6.97 4.74
CA PRO A 124 -9.90 -6.18 5.14
C PRO A 124 -9.76 -4.68 4.84
N ILE A 125 -8.56 -4.13 4.96
CA ILE A 125 -8.27 -2.73 4.61
C ILE A 125 -8.42 -2.51 3.10
N GLY A 126 -7.92 -3.43 2.28
CA GLY A 126 -8.10 -3.41 0.84
C GLY A 126 -9.58 -3.42 0.44
N VAL A 127 -10.38 -4.29 1.06
CA VAL A 127 -11.84 -4.34 0.85
C VAL A 127 -12.49 -2.99 1.20
N LEU A 128 -12.10 -2.39 2.33
CA LEU A 128 -12.63 -1.11 2.78
C LEU A 128 -12.28 0.06 1.83
N LEU A 129 -11.09 0.02 1.23
CA LEU A 129 -10.63 0.98 0.22
C LEU A 129 -11.19 0.69 -1.18
N GLY A 130 -11.77 -0.49 -1.40
CA GLY A 130 -12.26 -0.92 -2.70
C GLY A 130 -11.16 -1.14 -3.74
N VAL A 131 -9.96 -1.53 -3.31
CA VAL A 131 -8.86 -1.87 -4.23
C VAL A 131 -9.13 -3.21 -4.94
N THR A 132 -8.49 -3.43 -6.09
CA THR A 132 -8.67 -4.66 -6.89
C THR A 132 -8.04 -5.87 -6.20
N ASP A 133 -6.85 -5.72 -5.62
CA ASP A 133 -6.16 -6.85 -4.98
C ASP A 133 -5.16 -6.41 -3.89
N VAL A 134 -4.62 -7.39 -3.18
CA VAL A 134 -3.65 -7.23 -2.10
C VAL A 134 -2.53 -8.27 -2.20
N ILE A 135 -1.30 -7.79 -2.18
CA ILE A 135 -0.08 -8.56 -1.95
C ILE A 135 0.36 -8.26 -0.51
N ALA A 136 0.29 -9.27 0.36
CA ALA A 136 0.61 -9.14 1.78
C ALA A 136 1.40 -10.35 2.29
N THR A 137 2.06 -10.20 3.44
CA THR A 137 2.81 -11.30 4.08
C THR A 137 1.85 -12.41 4.53
N ARG A 138 2.16 -13.65 4.19
CA ARG A 138 1.36 -14.84 4.53
C ARG A 138 2.13 -15.73 5.50
N MET A 139 1.45 -16.06 6.59
CA MET A 139 1.95 -16.99 7.60
C MET A 139 1.55 -18.42 7.21
N ALA A 140 2.45 -19.38 7.39
CA ALA A 140 2.10 -20.78 7.21
C ALA A 140 1.11 -21.22 8.30
N VAL A 141 0.08 -21.98 7.90
CA VAL A 141 -1.02 -22.42 8.78
C VAL A 141 -1.07 -23.94 8.83
N VAL A 142 -1.15 -24.48 10.05
CA VAL A 142 -1.36 -25.91 10.33
C VAL A 142 -2.51 -26.04 11.31
N ASP A 143 -3.52 -26.85 10.97
CA ASP A 143 -4.71 -27.10 11.80
C ASP A 143 -5.42 -25.81 12.29
N GLY A 144 -5.53 -24.82 11.39
CA GLY A 144 -6.18 -23.53 11.70
C GLY A 144 -5.36 -22.60 12.61
N ARG A 145 -4.08 -22.89 12.84
CA ARG A 145 -3.17 -22.10 13.66
C ARG A 145 -1.90 -21.71 12.91
N TYR A 146 -1.32 -20.57 13.24
CA TYR A 146 -0.02 -20.20 12.67
C TYR A 146 1.09 -21.16 13.13
N SER A 147 1.86 -21.69 12.19
CA SER A 147 2.97 -22.63 12.47
C SER A 147 4.17 -21.96 13.15
N GLY A 148 4.26 -20.62 13.02
CA GLY A 148 5.43 -19.82 13.37
C GLY A 148 6.41 -19.59 12.22
N GLU A 149 6.05 -20.02 11.00
CA GLU A 149 6.83 -19.84 9.78
C GLU A 149 6.11 -18.89 8.80
N VAL A 150 6.88 -18.22 7.95
CA VAL A 150 6.35 -17.35 6.91
C VAL A 150 6.31 -18.09 5.58
N GLU A 151 5.13 -18.25 5.01
CA GLU A 151 4.93 -18.86 3.69
C GLU A 151 5.37 -17.90 2.58
N PHE A 152 5.01 -16.62 2.71
CA PHE A 152 5.40 -15.57 1.77
C PHE A 152 5.64 -14.26 2.50
N TYR A 153 6.76 -13.59 2.22
CA TYR A 153 7.11 -12.31 2.84
C TYR A 153 7.06 -11.18 1.83
N ALA A 154 6.10 -10.28 1.96
CA ALA A 154 5.85 -9.20 1.02
C ALA A 154 6.76 -7.98 1.27
N ALA A 155 8.07 -8.20 1.33
CA ALA A 155 9.07 -7.14 1.51
C ALA A 155 10.32 -7.42 0.67
N GLY A 156 11.10 -6.37 0.39
CA GLY A 156 12.35 -6.49 -0.34
C GLY A 156 12.16 -7.11 -1.75
N PRO A 157 13.07 -7.99 -2.21
CA PRO A 157 13.00 -8.59 -3.54
C PRO A 157 11.71 -9.38 -3.79
N SER A 158 11.23 -10.15 -2.82
CA SER A 158 10.01 -10.96 -2.94
C SER A 158 8.74 -10.11 -3.18
N LYS A 159 8.74 -8.86 -2.70
CA LYS A 159 7.67 -7.89 -2.99
C LYS A 159 7.59 -7.58 -4.49
N VAL A 160 8.74 -7.39 -5.13
CA VAL A 160 8.85 -7.08 -6.58
C VAL A 160 8.55 -8.30 -7.44
N GLU A 161 9.02 -9.47 -7.02
CA GLU A 161 8.70 -10.74 -7.69
C GLU A 161 7.19 -10.96 -7.75
N ALA A 162 6.48 -10.81 -6.63
CA ALA A 162 5.03 -10.94 -6.59
C ALA A 162 4.31 -9.90 -7.47
N VAL A 163 4.81 -8.66 -7.55
CA VAL A 163 4.27 -7.64 -8.45
C VAL A 163 4.48 -8.02 -9.92
N ARG A 164 5.65 -8.56 -10.28
CA ARG A 164 5.95 -9.02 -11.64
C ARG A 164 5.12 -10.25 -12.02
N GLU A 165 4.94 -11.19 -11.10
CA GLU A 165 4.06 -12.35 -11.30
C GLU A 165 2.62 -11.91 -11.54
N LEU A 166 2.08 -11.02 -10.71
CA LEU A 166 0.74 -10.47 -10.89
C LEU A 166 0.61 -9.70 -12.21
N ALA A 167 1.63 -8.94 -12.59
CA ALA A 167 1.67 -8.23 -13.86
C ALA A 167 1.66 -9.18 -15.05
N ALA A 168 2.43 -10.27 -15.00
CA ALA A 168 2.41 -11.29 -16.04
C ALA A 168 1.05 -12.00 -16.12
N GLU A 169 0.44 -12.32 -14.98
CA GLU A 169 -0.87 -12.97 -14.91
C GLU A 169 -1.98 -12.09 -15.51
N ARG A 170 -1.97 -10.79 -15.19
CA ARG A 170 -3.04 -9.86 -15.58
C ARG A 170 -2.74 -9.04 -16.83
N GLY A 171 -1.59 -9.26 -17.45
CA GLY A 171 -1.14 -8.54 -18.63
C GLY A 171 -0.90 -7.05 -18.35
N TYR A 172 -0.37 -6.73 -17.17
CA TYR A 172 0.02 -5.37 -16.83
C TYR A 172 1.35 -4.99 -17.49
N ASP A 173 1.38 -3.81 -18.11
CA ASP A 173 2.60 -3.17 -18.57
C ASP A 173 3.20 -2.39 -17.39
N LEU A 174 4.31 -2.87 -16.84
CA LEU A 174 4.96 -2.23 -15.70
C LEU A 174 5.57 -0.87 -16.07
N ASP A 175 5.96 -0.67 -17.33
CA ASP A 175 6.48 0.62 -17.81
C ASP A 175 5.38 1.69 -17.90
N ASP A 176 4.10 1.29 -17.95
CA ASP A 176 2.95 2.19 -17.81
C ASP A 176 2.25 2.10 -16.45
N SER A 177 2.82 1.34 -15.50
CA SER A 177 2.27 1.19 -14.15
C SER A 177 2.86 2.18 -13.15
N TYR A 178 2.20 2.31 -12.01
CA TYR A 178 2.47 3.31 -10.98
C TYR A 178 2.83 2.64 -9.66
N ALA A 179 3.71 3.26 -8.88
CA ALA A 179 4.03 2.78 -7.53
C ALA A 179 4.14 3.94 -6.54
N TYR A 180 3.63 3.73 -5.33
CA TYR A 180 3.60 4.71 -4.25
C TYR A 180 4.16 4.11 -2.96
N SER A 181 5.15 4.76 -2.32
CA SER A 181 5.71 4.33 -1.03
C SER A 181 6.39 5.46 -0.26
N ASP A 182 6.45 5.37 1.08
CA ASP A 182 7.15 6.28 1.99
C ASP A 182 8.54 5.81 2.42
N SER A 183 8.87 4.54 2.17
CA SER A 183 10.05 3.88 2.75
C SER A 183 11.12 3.56 1.72
N TYR A 184 12.39 3.80 2.08
CA TYR A 184 13.53 3.39 1.25
C TYR A 184 13.57 1.87 1.00
N SER A 185 12.98 1.05 1.89
CA SER A 185 12.89 -0.41 1.70
C SER A 185 12.12 -0.82 0.44
N ASP A 186 11.27 0.06 -0.08
CA ASP A 186 10.48 -0.15 -1.30
C ASP A 186 11.15 0.45 -2.54
N ARG A 187 12.40 0.89 -2.45
CA ARG A 187 13.18 1.28 -3.63
C ARG A 187 13.05 0.28 -4.78
N PRO A 188 13.20 -1.05 -4.59
CA PRO A 188 13.05 -2.00 -5.69
C PRO A 188 11.67 -2.00 -6.35
N LEU A 189 10.60 -1.71 -5.60
CA LEU A 189 9.24 -1.55 -6.13
C LEU A 189 9.10 -0.27 -6.95
N LEU A 190 9.68 0.83 -6.48
CA LEU A 190 9.66 2.10 -7.21
C LEU A 190 10.47 2.00 -8.51
N GLU A 191 11.61 1.31 -8.49
CA GLU A 191 12.44 1.09 -9.68
C GLU A 191 11.82 0.09 -10.68
N CYS A 192 10.82 -0.71 -10.28
CA CYS A 192 10.23 -1.72 -11.17
C CYS A 192 9.09 -1.23 -12.05
N VAL A 193 8.65 0.03 -11.90
CA VAL A 193 7.56 0.62 -12.67
C VAL A 193 8.01 1.88 -13.42
N GLY A 194 7.28 2.28 -14.46
CA GLY A 194 7.59 3.50 -15.21
C GLY A 194 7.19 4.80 -14.52
N HIS A 195 6.20 4.76 -13.63
CA HIS A 195 5.68 5.95 -12.93
C HIS A 195 5.80 5.84 -11.39
N PRO A 196 7.02 5.84 -10.83
CA PRO A 196 7.22 5.85 -9.38
C PRO A 196 6.85 7.20 -8.78
N THR A 197 6.35 7.20 -7.54
CA THR A 197 6.08 8.40 -6.76
C THR A 197 6.33 8.13 -5.29
N VAL A 198 7.14 8.96 -4.64
CA VAL A 198 7.40 8.82 -3.21
C VAL A 198 6.42 9.66 -2.40
N VAL A 199 5.95 9.13 -1.27
CA VAL A 199 4.94 9.77 -0.42
C VAL A 199 5.53 10.01 0.95
N ASN A 200 5.52 11.23 1.47
CA ASN A 200 6.07 11.55 2.80
C ASN A 200 7.45 10.91 3.09
N PRO A 201 8.43 10.97 2.15
CA PRO A 201 9.60 10.10 2.19
C PRO A 201 10.53 10.39 3.37
N ASP A 202 11.15 9.33 3.89
CA ASP A 202 12.28 9.45 4.80
C ASP A 202 13.49 10.16 4.14
N ARG A 203 14.54 10.43 4.92
CA ARG A 203 15.73 11.15 4.42
C ARG A 203 16.47 10.40 3.30
N GLN A 204 16.53 9.07 3.35
CA GLN A 204 17.22 8.26 2.35
C GLN A 204 16.39 8.20 1.05
N LEU A 205 15.09 7.93 1.15
CA LEU A 205 14.19 7.90 0.01
C LEU A 205 14.07 9.28 -0.66
N ARG A 206 14.06 10.37 0.12
CA ARG A 206 14.05 11.73 -0.43
C ARG A 206 15.28 12.04 -1.28
N ARG A 207 16.46 11.56 -0.89
CA ARG A 207 17.68 11.72 -1.71
C ARG A 207 17.56 10.95 -3.02
N LEU A 208 17.13 9.69 -2.94
CA LEU A 208 16.92 8.84 -4.11
C LEU A 208 15.91 9.47 -5.09
N ALA A 209 14.82 10.03 -4.57
CA ALA A 209 13.82 10.71 -5.38
C ALA A 209 14.39 11.93 -6.11
N VAL A 210 15.26 12.72 -5.47
CA VAL A 210 15.95 13.85 -6.13
C VAL A 210 16.92 13.35 -7.21
N GLU A 211 17.70 12.32 -6.91
CA GLU A 211 18.68 11.73 -7.85
C GLU A 211 18.02 11.19 -9.11
N ASN A 212 16.84 10.57 -8.98
CA ASN A 212 16.10 9.96 -10.08
C ASN A 212 14.98 10.85 -10.63
N ALA A 213 14.86 12.09 -10.15
CA ALA A 213 13.79 13.02 -10.47
C ALA A 213 12.37 12.44 -10.28
N TRP A 214 12.18 11.58 -9.29
CA TRP A 214 10.88 11.02 -8.95
C TRP A 214 9.98 12.06 -8.26
N PRO A 215 8.68 12.12 -8.62
CA PRO A 215 7.68 12.92 -7.91
C PRO A 215 7.66 12.62 -6.41
N VAL A 216 7.50 13.69 -5.62
CA VAL A 216 7.34 13.62 -4.17
C VAL A 216 5.97 14.20 -3.81
N LEU A 217 5.13 13.40 -3.15
CA LEU A 217 3.85 13.83 -2.60
C LEU A 217 3.95 13.97 -1.08
N GLU A 218 3.20 14.95 -0.55
CA GLU A 218 3.06 15.15 0.89
C GLU A 218 1.60 14.98 1.29
N PHE A 219 1.29 13.93 2.04
CA PHE A 219 -0.05 13.67 2.55
C PHE A 219 -0.14 14.11 4.00
N ARG A 220 -1.17 14.90 4.33
CA ARG A 220 -1.30 15.57 5.63
C ARG A 220 -2.67 15.40 6.28
N HIS A 221 -3.69 14.93 5.53
CA HIS A 221 -5.09 14.96 5.98
C HIS A 221 -5.66 13.56 6.22
N PRO A 222 -5.46 12.96 7.41
CA PRO A 222 -6.15 11.72 7.76
C PRO A 222 -7.65 11.99 7.93
N ILE A 223 -8.49 11.16 7.31
CA ILE A 223 -9.96 11.27 7.38
C ILE A 223 -10.61 9.93 7.74
N PRO A 224 -11.78 9.94 8.41
CA PRO A 224 -12.66 8.79 8.50
C PRO A 224 -13.12 8.31 7.13
N LEU A 225 -12.69 7.12 6.70
CA LEU A 225 -13.10 6.41 5.48
C LEU A 225 -14.63 6.35 5.28
N GLY A 226 -15.38 6.11 6.37
CA GLY A 226 -16.85 6.05 6.36
C GLY A 226 -17.55 7.34 5.97
N ARG A 227 -16.85 8.48 5.96
CA ARG A 227 -17.41 9.78 5.53
C ARG A 227 -17.52 9.88 4.01
N ARG A 228 -16.64 9.22 3.24
CA ARG A 228 -16.67 9.23 1.76
C ARG A 228 -17.54 8.15 1.13
N LEU A 229 -17.67 6.97 1.76
CA LEU A 229 -18.60 5.94 1.30
C LEU A 229 -20.06 6.43 1.29
N ARG A 230 -20.38 7.40 2.14
CA ARG A 230 -21.70 8.05 2.22
C ARG A 230 -21.96 9.08 1.12
N GLU A 231 -20.91 9.54 0.45
CA GLU A 231 -20.99 10.52 -0.65
C GLU A 231 -20.97 9.87 -2.03
N ARG A 232 -20.83 8.54 -2.11
CA ARG A 232 -21.11 7.81 -3.35
C ARG A 232 -22.64 7.79 -3.56
N PRO A 233 -23.20 8.48 -4.57
CA PRO A 233 -24.57 8.17 -4.97
C PRO A 233 -24.57 6.70 -5.38
N ALA A 234 -25.44 5.90 -4.78
CA ALA A 234 -25.70 4.55 -5.25
C ALA A 234 -26.14 4.67 -6.71
N VAL A 235 -25.26 4.34 -7.64
CA VAL A 235 -25.64 4.25 -9.05
C VAL A 235 -26.52 3.00 -9.13
N PRO A 236 -27.84 3.12 -9.40
CA PRO A 236 -28.65 1.95 -9.64
C PRO A 236 -28.10 1.31 -10.92
N VAL A 237 -27.67 0.06 -10.83
CA VAL A 237 -27.36 -0.76 -12.00
C VAL A 237 -28.68 -1.03 -12.71
N ALA A 238 -29.12 -0.07 -13.53
CA ALA A 238 -30.16 -0.29 -14.52
C ALA A 238 -29.51 -0.88 -15.77
N ALA A 239 -30.01 -2.06 -16.15
CA ALA A 239 -29.58 -2.80 -17.32
C ALA A 239 -29.64 -1.96 -18.61
N ALA A 240 -28.69 -2.28 -19.50
CA ALA A 240 -28.42 -1.72 -20.82
C ALA A 240 -29.60 -1.20 -21.66
N ALA A 241 -29.37 -0.11 -22.40
CA ALA A 241 -29.38 -0.11 -23.89
C ALA A 241 -29.19 1.30 -24.50
N ILE A 242 -28.18 1.40 -25.38
CA ILE A 242 -28.13 2.16 -26.66
C ILE A 242 -28.25 3.70 -26.63
N GLY A 243 -27.22 4.38 -27.17
CA GLY A 243 -27.45 5.58 -27.98
C GLY A 243 -26.45 6.74 -27.83
N VAL A 244 -25.42 6.75 -28.68
CA VAL A 244 -24.80 7.91 -29.39
C VAL A 244 -24.60 9.24 -28.63
N GLY A 245 -23.32 9.59 -28.42
CA GLY A 245 -22.77 10.88 -28.88
C GLY A 245 -22.60 12.04 -27.87
N VAL A 246 -21.41 12.67 -27.96
CA VAL A 246 -20.98 13.99 -27.41
C VAL A 246 -20.56 13.96 -25.93
N GLY A 247 -19.40 14.45 -25.50
CA GLY A 247 -18.32 15.17 -26.15
C GLY A 247 -17.23 15.50 -25.13
N VAL A 248 -15.98 15.42 -25.58
CA VAL A 248 -14.73 15.68 -24.86
C VAL A 248 -14.60 17.17 -24.51
N ALA A 249 -14.41 17.50 -23.23
CA ALA A 249 -13.77 18.76 -22.81
C ALA A 249 -13.31 18.68 -21.34
N ILE A 250 -12.01 18.48 -21.10
CA ILE A 250 -11.23 19.02 -19.95
C ILE A 250 -9.71 18.79 -20.15
N GLY A 251 -9.26 17.93 -21.07
CA GLY A 251 -7.84 17.58 -21.24
C GLY A 251 -6.92 18.52 -22.05
N ILE A 252 -7.37 19.68 -22.57
CA ILE A 252 -6.54 20.52 -23.48
C ILE A 252 -5.83 21.68 -22.76
N ALA A 253 -6.21 22.04 -21.54
CA ALA A 253 -5.65 23.22 -20.86
C ALA A 253 -4.23 23.03 -20.28
N TRP A 254 -3.78 21.79 -20.07
CA TRP A 254 -2.49 21.51 -19.41
C TRP A 254 -1.34 21.31 -20.41
N TYR A 255 -1.61 20.70 -21.57
CA TYR A 255 -0.57 20.37 -22.56
C TYR A 255 -0.09 21.57 -23.38
N GLY A 256 -0.92 22.60 -23.56
CA GLY A 256 -0.56 23.81 -24.34
C GLY A 256 0.37 24.80 -23.61
N ARG A 257 0.51 24.69 -22.28
CA ARG A 257 1.19 25.71 -21.45
C ARG A 257 2.69 25.45 -21.25
N HIS A 258 3.20 24.27 -21.61
CA HIS A 258 4.61 23.91 -21.42
C HIS A 258 5.49 23.87 -22.69
N ARG A 259 4.97 24.23 -23.87
CA ARG A 259 5.76 24.30 -25.13
C ARG A 259 6.19 25.69 -25.58
N ARG A 260 5.94 26.75 -24.80
CA ARG A 260 6.27 28.15 -25.20
C ARG A 260 7.52 28.76 -24.54
N THR A 261 8.37 27.99 -23.87
CA THR A 261 9.58 28.53 -23.20
C THR A 261 10.91 27.89 -23.61
N ARG A 262 11.01 27.31 -24.81
CA ARG A 262 12.31 26.97 -25.43
C ARG A 262 12.26 27.07 -26.95
N ALA A 263 12.40 28.30 -27.49
CA ALA A 263 12.96 28.55 -28.82
C ALA A 263 13.10 30.07 -29.06
N SER A 264 14.22 30.68 -28.68
CA SER A 264 14.78 31.85 -29.37
C SER A 264 16.12 32.27 -28.76
N THR A 265 17.21 31.69 -29.23
CA THR A 265 18.50 32.42 -29.36
C THR A 265 19.41 31.68 -30.32
N THR A 266 19.62 32.25 -31.50
CA THR A 266 20.75 31.92 -32.41
C THR A 266 21.20 33.26 -33.01
N PRO A 267 22.51 33.50 -33.14
CA PRO A 267 23.07 34.85 -33.25
C PRO A 267 23.24 35.31 -34.70
N ALA A 268 23.44 36.62 -34.85
CA ALA A 268 24.20 37.22 -35.93
C ALA A 268 25.37 37.99 -35.30
#